data_AF-X0Y0Z6-F1
#
_entry.id   AF-X0Y0Z6-F1
#
_cell.length_a   1.000
_cell.length_b   1.000
_cell.length_c   1.000
_cell.angle_alpha   90.00
_cell.angle_beta   90.00
_cell.angle_gamma   90.00
#
_symmetry.space_group_name_H-M   'P 1'
#
loop_
_entity.id
_entity.type
_entity.pdbx_description
1 polymer ?
#
loop_
_entity_poly.entity_id
_entity_poly.type
_entity_poly.pdbx_seq_one_letter_code
_entity_poly.pdbx_strand_id
1 'polypeptide(L)'
;MTRHFTATGFVVQGDRTLLHWHQRLQQWMPPGGHIEPHEDPVQAVLREIREETGVTADVIPSIPALPFAYPGQVQPPYTILLEDSLEP
;
A
#
# COMPACT_ATOMS: atom_id res chain seq x y z
N MET A 1 -15.59 -7.58 -16.48
CA MET A 1 -15.46 -7.40 -15.03
C MET A 1 -14.10 -6.77 -14.79
N THR A 2 -14.07 -5.49 -14.46
CA THR A 2 -12.83 -4.72 -14.28
C THR A 2 -12.36 -4.92 -12.84
N ARG A 3 -11.07 -5.21 -12.64
CA ARG A 3 -10.48 -5.25 -11.30
C ARG A 3 -9.78 -3.92 -11.03
N HIS A 4 -10.04 -3.36 -9.86
CA HIS A 4 -9.28 -2.24 -9.32
C HIS A 4 -8.23 -2.81 -8.37
N PHE A 5 -6.98 -2.38 -8.52
CA PHE A 5 -5.91 -2.75 -7.62
C PHE A 5 -5.56 -1.55 -6.76
N THR A 6 -5.52 -1.75 -5.46
CA THR A 6 -5.12 -0.76 -4.48
C THR A 6 -3.94 -1.28 -3.66
N ALA A 7 -3.17 -0.36 -3.10
CA ALA A 7 -2.09 -0.66 -2.17
C ALA A 7 -2.31 0.12 -0.87
N THR A 8 -2.25 -0.58 0.26
CA THR A 8 -2.47 -0.01 1.60
C THR A 8 -1.26 -0.29 2.48
N GLY A 9 -0.81 0.73 3.21
CA GLY A 9 0.39 0.66 4.04
C GLY A 9 0.11 0.95 5.51
N PHE A 10 0.54 0.07 6.40
CA PHE A 10 0.60 0.35 7.84
C PHE A 10 1.96 0.92 8.20
N VAL A 11 2.07 2.24 8.29
CA VAL A 11 3.31 2.93 8.67
C VAL A 11 3.49 2.83 10.18
N VAL A 12 4.58 2.19 10.62
CA VAL A 12 4.87 1.95 12.03
C VAL A 12 6.07 2.76 12.51
N GLN A 13 5.98 3.30 13.73
CA GLN A 13 7.09 3.91 14.45
C GLN A 13 7.04 3.48 15.91
N GLY A 14 7.97 2.60 16.32
CA GLY A 14 7.95 1.99 17.65
C GLY A 14 6.68 1.16 17.86
N ASP A 15 5.87 1.53 18.86
CA ASP A 15 4.61 0.89 19.23
C ASP A 15 3.37 1.56 18.61
N ARG A 16 3.57 2.47 17.64
CA ARG A 16 2.50 3.28 17.04
C ARG A 16 2.35 2.99 15.55
N THR A 17 1.12 3.07 15.06
CA THR A 17 0.81 3.08 13.63
C THR A 17 0.15 4.39 13.23
N LEU A 18 0.48 4.88 12.04
CA LEU A 18 -0.16 6.04 11.44
C LEU A 18 -1.51 5.64 10.85
N LEU A 19 -2.53 6.44 11.15
CA LEU A 19 -3.84 6.39 10.50
C LEU A 19 -4.26 7.81 10.14
N HIS A 20 -5.03 7.96 9.09
CA HIS A 20 -5.70 9.22 8.73
C HIS A 20 -7.22 9.08 8.85
N TRP A 21 -7.93 10.20 9.02
CA TRP A 21 -9.39 10.18 9.02
C TRP A 21 -9.90 10.25 7.58
N HIS A 22 -10.49 9.14 7.11
CA HIS A 22 -10.99 9.05 5.73
C HIS A 22 -12.37 9.70 5.61
N GLN A 23 -12.42 10.90 5.04
CA GLN A 23 -13.63 11.76 5.00
C GLN A 23 -14.85 11.09 4.38
N ARG A 24 -14.70 10.27 3.32
CA ARG A 24 -15.85 9.62 2.67
C ARG A 24 -16.41 8.44 3.46
N LEU A 25 -15.56 7.72 4.20
CA LEU A 25 -15.95 6.52 4.94
C LEU A 25 -16.20 6.80 6.43
N GLN A 26 -15.87 8.01 6.91
CA GLN A 26 -16.03 8.43 8.30
C GLN A 26 -15.38 7.44 9.28
N GLN A 27 -14.17 6.98 8.95
CA GLN A 27 -13.40 6.03 9.76
C GLN A 27 -11.90 6.31 9.67
N TRP A 28 -11.16 5.87 10.68
CA TRP A 28 -9.70 5.88 10.67
C TRP A 28 -9.17 4.74 9.79
N MET A 29 -8.34 5.08 8.81
CA MET A 29 -7.76 4.13 7.87
C MET A 29 -6.25 4.25 7.83
N PRO A 30 -5.53 3.16 7.52
CA PRO A 30 -4.16 3.28 7.03
C PRO A 30 -4.15 4.04 5.69
N PRO A 31 -3.09 4.79 5.38
CA PRO A 31 -2.94 5.43 4.08
C PRO A 31 -2.86 4.39 2.96
N GLY A 32 -3.36 4.75 1.79
CA GLY A 32 -3.37 3.88 0.62
C GLY A 32 -4.37 4.30 -0.44
N GLY A 33 -4.22 3.74 -1.63
CA GLY A 33 -4.99 4.17 -2.78
C GLY A 33 -4.79 3.27 -3.98
N HIS A 34 -5.23 3.76 -5.14
CA HIS A 34 -5.15 3.00 -6.39
C HIS A 34 -3.71 2.90 -6.87
N ILE A 35 -3.37 1.74 -7.42
CA ILE A 35 -2.14 1.57 -8.17
C ILE A 35 -2.33 2.26 -9.52
N GLU A 36 -1.49 3.24 -9.83
CA GLU A 36 -1.54 3.95 -11.11
C GLU A 36 -0.90 3.13 -12.25
N PRO A 37 -1.20 3.46 -13.53
CA PRO A 37 -0.47 2.88 -14.64
C PRO A 37 1.03 3.07 -14.47
N HIS A 38 1.79 2.00 -14.68
CA HIS A 38 3.25 1.95 -14.57
C HIS A 38 3.82 1.98 -13.14
N GLU A 39 2.97 1.83 -12.12
CA GLU A 39 3.40 1.59 -10.74
C GLU A 39 3.35 0.09 -10.40
N ASP A 40 4.32 -0.36 -9.61
CA ASP A 40 4.17 -1.55 -8.80
C ASP A 40 3.50 -1.22 -7.44
N PRO A 41 3.00 -2.21 -6.69
CA PRO A 41 2.32 -1.96 -5.41
C PRO A 41 3.16 -1.24 -4.35
N VAL A 42 4.49 -1.39 -4.38
CA VAL A 42 5.41 -0.71 -3.46
C VAL A 42 5.54 0.76 -3.83
N GLN A 43 5.64 1.07 -5.12
CA GLN A 43 5.65 2.46 -5.59
C GLN A 43 4.35 3.17 -5.23
N ALA A 44 3.20 2.54 -5.51
CA ALA A 44 1.89 3.09 -5.21
C ALA A 44 1.72 3.39 -3.70
N VAL A 45 2.00 2.42 -2.82
CA VAL A 45 1.82 2.64 -1.38
C VAL A 45 2.74 3.73 -0.83
N LEU A 46 3.98 3.84 -1.31
CA LEU A 46 4.91 4.88 -0.88
C LEU A 46 4.49 6.27 -1.37
N ARG A 47 3.94 6.37 -2.59
CA ARG A 47 3.34 7.61 -3.11
C ARG A 47 2.15 8.03 -2.25
N GLU A 48 1.19 7.13 -2.04
CA GLU A 48 -0.03 7.40 -1.26
C GLU A 48 0.29 7.82 0.18
N ILE A 49 1.22 7.11 0.86
CA ILE A 49 1.68 7.51 2.21
C ILE A 49 2.18 8.96 2.19
N ARG A 50 2.99 9.32 1.20
CA ARG A 50 3.56 10.67 1.11
C ARG A 50 2.49 11.71 0.80
N GLU A 51 1.57 11.43 -0.12
CA GLU A 51 0.53 12.36 -0.54
C GLU A 51 -0.50 12.62 0.56
N GLU A 52 -0.95 11.56 1.24
CA GLU A 52 -2.02 11.65 2.24
C GLU A 52 -1.53 12.14 3.61
N THR A 53 -0.24 11.94 3.93
CA THR A 53 0.28 12.16 5.28
C THR A 53 1.51 13.05 5.35
N GLY A 54 2.20 13.28 4.22
CA GLY A 54 3.48 14.00 4.18
C GLY A 54 4.67 13.20 4.70
N VAL A 55 4.48 11.96 5.16
CA VAL A 55 5.54 11.10 5.72
C VAL A 55 6.31 10.42 4.59
N THR A 56 7.62 10.29 4.75
CA THR A 56 8.46 9.40 3.93
C THR A 56 8.69 8.11 4.71
N ALA A 57 8.51 6.97 4.06
CA ALA A 57 8.63 5.65 4.67
C ALA A 57 9.45 4.71 3.78
N ASP A 58 9.93 3.62 4.38
CA ASP A 58 10.55 2.50 3.69
C ASP A 58 9.70 1.23 3.91
N VAL A 59 9.60 0.37 2.90
CA VAL A 59 8.91 -0.91 3.04
C VAL A 59 9.79 -1.88 3.82
N ILE A 60 9.23 -2.45 4.89
CA ILE A 60 9.87 -3.51 5.66
C ILE A 60 9.66 -4.84 4.92
N PRO A 61 10.72 -5.54 4.48
CA PRO A 61 10.58 -6.83 3.82
C PRO A 61 9.92 -7.87 4.72
N SER A 62 8.86 -8.50 4.22
CA SER A 62 8.22 -9.66 4.88
C SER A 62 8.95 -10.97 4.58
N ILE A 63 9.66 -11.01 3.45
CA ILE A 63 10.48 -12.14 3.01
C ILE A 63 11.84 -11.63 2.49
N PRO A 64 12.92 -12.41 2.66
CA PRO A 64 14.20 -12.08 2.06
C PRO A 64 14.12 -12.17 0.53
N ALA A 65 14.82 -11.27 -0.16
CA ALA A 65 14.99 -11.35 -1.61
C ALA A 65 15.77 -12.61 -2.00
N LEU A 66 15.40 -13.21 -3.12
CA LEU A 66 16.13 -14.32 -3.72
C LEU A 66 17.49 -13.83 -4.27
N PRO A 67 18.52 -14.70 -4.35
CA PRO A 67 19.88 -14.28 -4.72
C PRO A 67 20.05 -14.10 -6.24
N PHE A 68 19.20 -13.29 -6.87
CA PHE A 68 19.33 -12.87 -8.26
C PHE A 68 18.79 -11.45 -8.47
N ALA A 69 19.38 -10.73 -9.43
CA ALA A 69 19.03 -9.33 -9.71
C ALA A 69 17.99 -9.15 -10.83
N TYR A 70 17.85 -10.14 -11.72
CA TYR A 70 16.92 -10.07 -12.86
C TYR A 70 16.12 -11.37 -13.02
N PRO A 71 14.80 -11.30 -13.23
CA PRO A 71 13.97 -10.09 -13.20
C PRO A 71 13.97 -9.42 -11.83
N GLY A 72 13.66 -8.11 -11.79
CA GLY A 72 13.60 -7.36 -10.53
C GLY A 72 12.57 -7.97 -9.57
N GLN A 73 12.82 -7.84 -8.27
CA GLN A 73 11.96 -8.36 -7.22
C GLN A 73 11.32 -7.20 -6.45
N VAL A 74 9.99 -7.22 -6.33
CA VAL A 74 9.23 -6.28 -5.50
C VAL A 74 8.82 -6.99 -4.22
N GLN A 75 8.82 -6.28 -3.10
CA GLN A 75 8.37 -6.85 -1.83
C GLN A 75 6.89 -7.23 -1.92
N PRO A 76 6.50 -8.48 -1.61
CA PRO A 76 5.10 -8.84 -1.63
C PRO A 76 4.37 -8.17 -0.45
N PRO A 77 3.09 -7.85 -0.63
CA PRO A 77 2.28 -7.38 0.49
C PRO A 77 2.15 -8.49 1.54
N TYR A 78 1.94 -8.10 2.79
CA TYR A 78 1.71 -9.06 3.88
C TYR A 78 0.47 -9.94 3.62
N THR A 79 -0.56 -9.37 2.98
CA THR A 79 -1.76 -10.09 2.54
C THR A 79 -2.32 -9.46 1.27
N ILE A 80 -3.08 -10.23 0.49
CA ILE A 80 -3.91 -9.73 -0.61
C ILE A 80 -5.36 -9.88 -0.16
N LEU A 81 -6.05 -8.75 -0.02
CA LEU A 81 -7.48 -8.72 0.31
C LEU A 81 -8.29 -8.71 -0.98
N LEU A 82 -9.39 -9.45 -0.99
CA LEU A 82 -10.35 -9.47 -2.09
C LEU A 82 -11.68 -8.95 -1.56
N GLU A 83 -12.18 -7.92 -2.22
CA GLU A 83 -13.46 -7.29 -1.89
C GLU A 83 -14.28 -7.15 -3.17
N ASP A 84 -15.57 -7.42 -3.07
CA ASP A 84 -16.51 -7.14 -4.15
C ASP A 84 -16.83 -5.64 -4.13
N SER A 85 -16.65 -4.96 -5.26
CA SER A 85 -17.04 -3.56 -5.37
C SER A 85 -18.56 -3.45 -5.27
N LEU A 86 -19.03 -2.58 -4.37
CA LEU A 86 -20.44 -2.20 -4.29
C LEU A 86 -20.84 -1.23 -5.42
N GLU A 87 -19.86 -0.71 -6.16
CA GLU A 87 -20.10 0.10 -7.36
C GLU A 87 -20.36 -0.82 -8.57
N PRO A 88 -21.42 -0.56 -9.36
CA PRO A 88 -21.84 -1.39 -10.50
C PRO A 88 -20.88 -1.36 -11.69
#